data_AF-A0A1J3DYY2-F1
#
_entry.id   AF-A0A1J3DYY2-F1
#
_cell.length_a   1.000
_cell.length_b   1.000
_cell.length_c   1.000
_cell.angle_alpha   90.00
_cell.angle_beta   90.00
_cell.angle_gamma   90.00
#
_symmetry.space_group_name_H-M   'P 1'
#
loop_
_entity.id
_entity.type
_entity.pdbx_description
1 polymer ?
#
loop_
_entity_poly.entity_id
_entity_poly.type
_entity_poly.pdbx_seq_one_letter_code
_entity_poly.pdbx_strand_id
1 'polypeptide(L)'
;NVYMLMQCTPDIISQDCKRCLGDCVTLYKSQFWGRQGGEVNRPSCFFRWDLYDFHGAFGNVTRVPAPPRPQAQEKESSITNKKGR
;
A
#
# COMPACT_ATOMS: atom_id res chain seq x y z
N ASN A 1 1.67 -12.36 21.04
CA ASN A 1 1.40 -12.27 19.59
C ASN A 1 1.37 -10.82 19.18
N VAL A 2 1.87 -10.52 17.98
CA VAL A 2 1.80 -9.19 17.37
C VAL A 2 1.08 -9.37 16.04
N TYR A 3 0.04 -8.59 15.82
CA TYR A 3 -0.76 -8.63 14.60
C TYR A 3 -0.48 -7.38 13.77
N MET A 4 -0.32 -7.54 12.46
CA MET A 4 0.04 -6.46 11.55
C MET A 4 -0.79 -6.52 10.26
N LEU A 5 -1.25 -5.36 9.80
CA LEU A 5 -1.98 -5.20 8.55
C LEU A 5 -1.40 -4.04 7.76
N MET A 6 -1.18 -4.28 6.47
CA MET A 6 -0.75 -3.28 5.52
C MET A 6 -1.58 -3.43 4.26
N GLN A 7 -2.17 -2.34 3.78
CA GLN A 7 -3.01 -2.35 2.60
C GLN A 7 -2.79 -1.08 1.79
N CYS A 8 -2.81 -1.22 0.47
CA CYS A 8 -2.83 -0.09 -0.45
C CYS A 8 -4.16 -0.07 -1.20
N THR A 9 -4.53 1.11 -1.67
CA THR A 9 -5.61 1.22 -2.64
C THR A 9 -5.16 0.64 -3.99
N PRO A 10 -6.07 0.11 -4.80
CA PRO A 10 -5.71 -0.66 -5.99
C PRO A 10 -5.33 0.22 -7.20
N ASP A 11 -5.55 1.52 -7.12
CA ASP A 11 -5.26 2.52 -8.15
C ASP A 11 -3.77 2.85 -8.28
N ILE A 12 -2.94 2.51 -7.28
CA ILE A 12 -1.50 2.83 -7.29
C ILE A 12 -0.62 1.65 -7.72
N ILE A 13 0.55 1.91 -8.30
CA ILE A 13 1.52 0.86 -8.66
C ILE A 13 2.27 0.32 -7.42
N SER A 14 2.86 -0.87 -7.55
CA SER A 14 3.57 -1.54 -6.46
C SER A 14 4.69 -0.70 -5.84
N GLN A 15 5.39 0.11 -6.64
CA GLN A 15 6.46 0.98 -6.17
C GLN A 15 5.93 2.09 -5.25
N ASP A 16 4.84 2.76 -5.65
CA ASP A 16 4.20 3.80 -4.85
C ASP A 16 3.57 3.22 -3.59
N CYS A 17 2.98 2.02 -3.69
CA CYS A 17 2.47 1.30 -2.52
C CYS A 17 3.58 1.02 -1.50
N LYS A 18 4.72 0.49 -1.95
CA LYS A 18 5.87 0.22 -1.07
C LYS A 18 6.39 1.49 -0.41
N ARG A 19 6.47 2.59 -1.17
CA ARG A 19 6.88 3.90 -0.64
C ARG A 19 5.88 4.41 0.41
N CYS A 20 4.59 4.42 0.08
CA CYS A 20 3.53 4.89 0.97
C CYS A 20 3.51 4.13 2.31
N LEU A 21 3.60 2.80 2.26
CA LEU A 21 3.66 1.95 3.45
C LEU A 21 4.94 2.19 4.26
N GLY A 22 6.09 2.36 3.59
CA GLY A 22 7.35 2.71 4.23
C GLY A 22 7.30 4.07 4.96
N ASP A 23 6.66 5.06 4.34
CA ASP A 23 6.43 6.38 4.92
C ASP A 23 5.48 6.32 6.13
N CYS A 24 4.48 5.43 6.11
CA CYS A 24 3.61 5.19 7.26
C CYS A 24 4.37 4.61 8.44
N VAL A 25 5.22 3.61 8.22
CA VAL A 25 6.03 3.00 9.27
C VAL A 25 7.04 3.99 9.83
N THR A 26 7.68 4.77 8.96
CA THR A 26 8.66 5.80 9.36
C THR A 26 7.98 6.88 10.22
N LEU A 27 6.80 7.34 9.81
CA LEU A 27 6.02 8.30 10.59
C LEU A 27 5.60 7.71 11.94
N TYR A 28 5.14 6.46 11.95
CA TYR A 28 4.77 5.81 13.20
C TYR A 28 5.95 5.74 14.17
N LYS A 29 7.11 5.32 13.69
CA LYS A 29 8.33 5.24 14.49
C LYS A 29 8.79 6.60 14.99
N SER A 30 8.59 7.69 14.24
CA SER A 30 9.04 9.02 14.68
C SER A 30 8.10 9.68 15.68
N GLN A 31 6.78 9.48 15.55
CA GLN A 31 5.77 10.18 16.37
C GLN A 31 5.22 9.33 17.52
N PHE A 32 5.21 8.00 17.37
CA PHE A 32 4.52 7.09 18.27
C PHE A 32 5.44 5.99 18.81
N TRP A 33 6.76 6.23 18.82
CA TRP A 33 7.73 5.30 19.39
C TRP A 33 7.36 4.95 20.84
N GLY A 34 7.48 3.66 21.20
CA GLY A 34 7.18 3.17 22.54
C GLY A 34 5.69 3.01 22.87
N ARG A 35 4.78 3.44 21.99
CA ARG A 35 3.34 3.16 22.16
C ARG A 35 3.02 1.73 21.76
N GLN A 36 2.15 1.09 22.53
CA GLN A 36 1.61 -0.22 22.19
C GLN A 36 0.48 -0.08 21.18
N GLY A 37 0.70 -0.62 19.98
CA GLY A 37 -0.29 -0.63 18.91
C GLY A 37 -0.60 0.74 18.32
N GLY A 38 -1.20 0.73 17.14
CA GLY A 38 -1.69 1.92 16.47
C GLY A 38 -1.71 1.77 14.96
N GLU A 39 -2.16 2.83 14.30
CA GLU A 39 -2.29 2.88 12.86
C GLU A 39 -1.85 4.22 12.27
N VAL A 40 -1.47 4.18 11.00
CA VAL A 40 -1.23 5.35 10.17
C VAL A 40 -2.04 5.18 8.89
N ASN A 41 -2.91 6.16 8.64
CA ASN A 41 -3.77 6.23 7.46
C ASN A 41 -3.22 7.29 6.50
N ARG A 42 -3.07 6.92 5.23
CA ARG A 42 -2.83 7.83 4.11
C ARG A 42 -3.89 7.57 3.03
N PRO A 43 -4.16 8.52 2.11
CA PRO A 43 -5.18 8.35 1.09
C PRO A 43 -5.06 7.05 0.28
N SER A 44 -3.82 6.61 0.00
CA SER A 44 -3.56 5.43 -0.83
C SER A 44 -3.02 4.22 -0.07
N CYS A 45 -2.77 4.31 1.24
CA CYS A 45 -2.27 3.18 2.01
C CYS A 45 -2.56 3.28 3.51
N PHE A 46 -2.59 2.12 4.14
CA PHE A 46 -2.92 1.90 5.53
C PHE A 46 -1.90 0.98 6.17
N PHE A 47 -1.45 1.33 7.37
CA PHE A 47 -0.61 0.51 8.23
C PHE A 47 -1.23 0.44 9.61
N ARG A 48 -1.37 -0.77 10.16
CA ARG A 48 -1.78 -1.01 11.54
C ARG A 48 -0.96 -2.14 12.16
N TRP A 49 -0.62 -1.97 13.43
CA TRP A 49 -0.16 -3.08 14.25
C TRP A 49 -0.81 -3.03 15.63
N ASP A 50 -0.98 -4.18 16.25
CA ASP A 50 -1.63 -4.29 17.55
C ASP A 50 -1.20 -5.57 18.27
N LEU A 51 -1.39 -5.63 19.59
CA LEU A 51 -1.26 -6.87 20.35
C LEU A 51 -2.57 -7.67 20.36
N TYR A 52 -3.69 -7.01 20.06
CA TYR A 52 -5.01 -7.64 19.94
C TYR A 52 -5.24 -8.16 18.52
N ASP A 53 -5.79 -9.37 18.40
CA ASP A 53 -6.08 -9.99 17.11
C ASP A 53 -7.22 -9.24 16.38
N PHE A 54 -7.08 -9.10 15.07
CA PHE A 54 -8.07 -8.52 14.17
C PHE A 54 -8.34 -9.38 12.93
N HIS A 55 -7.81 -10.60 12.85
CA HIS A 55 -7.96 -11.49 11.70
C HIS A 55 -9.44 -11.88 11.48
N GLY A 56 -10.23 -12.01 12.55
CA GLY A 56 -11.66 -12.29 12.49
C GLY A 56 -12.54 -11.09 12.10
N ALA A 57 -12.04 -9.86 12.21
CA ALA A 57 -12.84 -8.66 11.95
C ALA A 57 -13.28 -8.54 10.48
N PHE A 58 -12.53 -9.17 9.56
CA PHE A 58 -12.78 -9.12 8.12
C PHE A 58 -13.47 -10.37 7.56
N GLY A 59 -13.82 -11.35 8.40
CA GLY A 59 -14.40 -12.63 7.95
C GLY A 59 -15.80 -12.49 7.34
N ASN A 60 -16.60 -11.54 7.83
CA ASN A 60 -17.98 -11.31 7.38
C ASN A 60 -18.13 -10.08 6.48
N VAL A 61 -17.01 -9.54 5.97
CA VAL A 61 -17.03 -8.33 5.13
C VAL A 61 -17.01 -8.74 3.66
N THR A 62 -18.00 -8.27 2.90
CA THR A 62 -18.01 -8.41 1.44
C THR A 62 -16.85 -7.60 0.87
N ARG A 63 -15.84 -8.28 0.31
CA ARG A 63 -14.76 -7.60 -0.42
C ARG A 63 -15.33 -7.00 -1.69
N VAL A 64 -15.32 -5.67 -1.77
CA VAL A 64 -15.58 -4.96 -3.03
C VAL A 64 -14.30 -5.02 -3.86
N PRO A 65 -14.32 -5.58 -5.08
CA PRO A 65 -13.18 -5.55 -5.95
C PRO A 65 -12.75 -4.11 -6.21
N ALA A 66 -11.44 -3.94 -6.37
CA ALA A 66 -10.90 -2.72 -6.92
C ALA A 66 -11.66 -2.30 -8.19
N PRO A 67 -11.99 -1.00 -8.36
CA PRO A 67 -12.37 -0.50 -9.67
C PRO A 67 -11.25 -0.87 -10.67
N PRO A 68 -11.59 -1.28 -11.90
CA PRO A 68 -10.58 -1.48 -12.92
C PRO A 68 -9.77 -0.20 -13.04
N ARG A 69 -8.44 -0.33 -12.95
CA ARG A 69 -7.55 0.80 -13.19
C ARG A 69 -7.90 1.34 -14.58
N PRO A 70 -8.12 2.67 -14.75
CA PRO A 70 -8.17 3.25 -16.08
C PRO A 70 -6.94 2.73 -16.82
N GLN A 71 -7.13 2.12 -17.99
CA GLN A 71 -6.01 1.66 -18.80
C GLN A 71 -5.11 2.88 -19.00
N ALA A 72 -3.99 2.92 -18.30
CA ALA A 72 -2.89 3.77 -18.70
C ALA A 72 -2.63 3.31 -20.14
N GLN A 73 -2.90 4.17 -21.11
CA GLN A 73 -2.47 3.93 -22.46
C GLN A 73 -0.96 3.65 -22.35
N GLU A 74 -0.59 2.38 -22.52
CA GLU A 74 0.74 2.03 -22.97
C GLU A 74 0.91 2.78 -24.28
N LYS A 75 1.40 4.01 -24.18
CA LYS A 75 1.96 4.69 -25.33
C LYS A 75 3.30 4.02 -25.54
N GLU A 76 3.21 2.88 -26.22
CA GLU A 76 4.30 2.30 -26.97
C GLU A 76 4.81 3.39 -27.91
N SER A 77 5.83 4.11 -27.48
CA SER A 77 6.68 4.90 -28.36
C SER A 77 7.95 4.10 -28.63
N SER A 78 7.75 2.98 -29.33
CA SER A 78 8.79 2.31 -30.10
C SER A 78 9.11 3.18 -31.32
N ILE A 79 10.07 4.12 -31.22
CA ILE A 79 10.78 4.64 -32.39
C ILE A 79 12.29 4.65 -32.11
N THR A 80 12.90 3.52 -32.49
CA THR A 80 14.21 3.34 -33.13
C THR A 80 15.20 4.51 -33.16
N ASN A 81 16.44 4.27 -32.70
CA ASN A 81 17.60 4.76 -33.46
C ASN A 81 18.75 3.74 -33.51
N LYS A 82 18.78 3.07 -34.67
CA LYS A 82 19.90 2.55 -35.48
C LYS A 82 21.21 2.10 -34.82
N LYS A 83 21.55 0.85 -35.13
CA LYS A 83 22.88 0.24 -35.05
C LYS A 83 23.78 0.72 -36.19
N GLY A 84 25.04 1.08 -35.88
CA GLY A 84 26.20 1.02 -36.79
C GLY A 84 26.83 2.35 -37.23
N ARG A 85 27.97 2.74 -36.66
CA ARG A 85 29.34 2.42 -37.14
C ARG A 85 30.33 2.66 -35.99
#